data_AF-A0A2D0I6E6-F1
#
_entry.id   AF-A0A2D0I6E6-F1
#
_cell.length_a   1.000
_cell.length_b   1.000
_cell.length_c   1.000
_cell.angle_alpha   90.00
_cell.angle_beta   90.00
_cell.angle_gamma   90.00
#
_symmetry.space_group_name_H-M   'P 1'
#
loop_
_entity.id
_entity.type
_entity.pdbx_description
1 polymer ?
#
loop_
_entity_poly.entity_id
_entity_poly.type
_entity_poly.pdbx_seq_one_letter_code
_entity_poly.pdbx_strand_id
1 'polypeptide(L)'
;MNENIRNDILKQAKSAFERACTLRENERLEVYLYDGVVKTSDVLSEDEKMLYSPNRILCYQVWGHDYLEEEIRAWIDQARLEMNPKPLEESIVETAAKVAVAKGLTPEEISSYEVFANLTMDQLEQIEHAIIEYWWDNKEIENAKSLALHQINEALQSLN
;
A
#
# COMPACT_ATOMS: atom_id res chain seq x y z
N MET A 1 -9.94 -0.07 28.13
CA MET A 1 -8.93 0.60 27.28
C MET A 1 -9.63 1.36 26.16
N ASN A 2 -9.24 2.61 25.91
CA ASN A 2 -10.06 3.58 25.18
C ASN A 2 -10.16 3.24 23.68
N GLU A 3 -11.36 2.96 23.17
CA GLU A 3 -11.63 2.67 21.75
C GLU A 3 -11.11 3.77 20.82
N ASN A 4 -11.05 5.01 21.31
CA ASN A 4 -10.46 6.14 20.60
C ASN A 4 -8.97 5.93 20.32
N ILE A 5 -8.19 5.38 21.27
CA ILE A 5 -6.76 5.13 21.08
C ILE A 5 -6.55 4.05 20.02
N ARG A 6 -7.36 2.99 20.02
CA ARG A 6 -7.29 1.93 19.00
C ARG A 6 -7.53 2.50 17.60
N ASN A 7 -8.52 3.37 17.44
CA ASN A 7 -8.84 4.01 16.17
C ASN A 7 -7.70 4.96 15.72
N ASP A 8 -7.12 5.71 16.65
CA ASP A 8 -5.98 6.59 16.35
C ASP A 8 -4.74 5.80 15.91
N ILE A 9 -4.44 4.67 16.58
CA ILE A 9 -3.35 3.77 16.17
C ILE A 9 -3.63 3.19 14.78
N LEU A 10 -4.85 2.72 14.52
CA LEU A 10 -5.20 2.15 13.22
C LEU A 10 -5.08 3.17 12.08
N LYS A 11 -5.46 4.43 12.33
CA LYS A 11 -5.28 5.52 11.37
C LYS A 11 -3.80 5.73 11.05
N GLN A 12 -2.94 5.77 12.08
CA GLN A 12 -1.49 5.90 11.88
C GLN A 12 -0.89 4.67 11.21
N ALA A 13 -1.42 3.47 11.50
CA ALA A 13 -1.01 2.23 10.83
C ALA A 13 -1.30 2.25 9.34
N LYS A 14 -2.48 2.76 8.92
CA LYS A 14 -2.80 2.96 7.49
C LYS A 14 -1.78 3.88 6.83
N SER A 15 -1.52 5.05 7.41
CA SER A 15 -0.55 6.00 6.85
C SER A 15 0.89 5.46 6.85
N ALA A 16 1.26 4.66 7.85
CA ALA A 16 2.56 3.98 7.88
C ALA A 16 2.65 2.92 6.77
N PHE A 17 1.58 2.16 6.54
CA PHE A 17 1.50 1.17 5.45
C PHE A 17 1.61 1.82 4.07
N GLU A 18 0.81 2.87 3.80
CA GLU A 18 0.90 3.66 2.55
C GLU A 18 2.33 4.16 2.30
N ARG A 19 2.98 4.68 3.34
CA ARG A 19 4.37 5.15 3.21
C ARG A 19 5.33 3.99 2.98
N ALA A 20 5.14 2.84 3.64
CA ALA A 20 5.98 1.66 3.47
C ALA A 20 5.96 1.10 2.05
N CYS A 21 4.86 1.25 1.30
CA CYS A 21 4.79 0.90 -0.12
C CYS A 21 5.73 1.73 -1.03
N THR A 22 6.42 2.73 -0.48
CA THR A 22 7.44 3.54 -1.19
C THR A 22 8.86 3.33 -0.65
N LEU A 23 9.02 2.45 0.34
CA LEU A 23 10.30 2.17 1.00
C LEU A 23 10.93 0.87 0.50
N ARG A 24 12.24 0.73 0.73
CA ARG A 24 12.97 -0.51 0.44
C ARG A 24 12.59 -1.61 1.42
N GLU A 25 12.74 -2.86 1.02
CA GLU A 25 12.38 -4.03 1.86
C GLU A 25 13.12 -4.08 3.21
N ASN A 26 14.30 -3.47 3.30
CA ASN A 26 15.11 -3.41 4.51
C ASN A 26 14.87 -2.12 5.35
N GLU A 27 13.89 -1.33 4.97
CA GLU A 27 13.41 -0.15 5.68
C GLU A 27 12.05 -0.45 6.31
N ARG A 28 11.76 0.16 7.45
CA ARG A 28 10.50 -0.06 8.16
C ARG A 28 10.01 1.18 8.87
N LEU A 29 8.71 1.16 9.19
CA LEU A 29 8.04 2.14 10.03
C LEU A 29 7.40 1.43 11.22
N GLU A 30 7.41 2.10 12.36
CA GLU A 30 6.77 1.63 13.59
C GLU A 30 5.77 2.66 14.09
N VAL A 31 4.56 2.19 14.42
CA VAL A 31 3.55 2.95 15.14
C VAL A 31 3.55 2.46 16.58
N TYR A 32 3.70 3.39 17.52
CA TYR A 32 3.85 3.08 18.94
C TYR A 32 3.10 4.09 19.81
N LEU A 33 2.75 3.67 21.02
CA LEU A 33 2.29 4.57 22.08
C LEU A 33 3.49 5.09 22.85
N TYR A 34 3.53 6.39 23.09
CA TYR A 34 4.50 7.05 23.97
C TYR A 34 3.76 7.92 24.99
N ASP A 35 3.80 7.52 26.26
CA ASP A 35 3.02 8.18 27.33
C ASP A 35 1.52 8.31 26.98
N GLY A 36 0.95 7.28 26.37
CA GLY A 36 -0.46 7.24 25.94
C GLY A 36 -0.77 8.02 24.65
N VAL A 37 0.23 8.63 24.02
CA VAL A 37 0.08 9.35 22.74
C VAL A 37 0.58 8.47 21.59
N VAL A 38 -0.22 8.35 20.53
CA VAL A 38 0.16 7.61 19.32
C VAL A 38 1.23 8.39 18.54
N LYS A 39 2.31 7.71 18.18
CA LYS A 39 3.40 8.25 17.37
C LYS A 39 3.80 7.26 16.28
N THR A 40 4.34 7.78 15.20
CA THR A 40 4.97 7.00 14.12
C THR A 40 6.45 7.34 14.11
N SER A 41 7.31 6.35 13.87
CA SER A 41 8.74 6.56 13.72
C SER A 41 9.07 7.31 12.43
N ASP A 42 10.31 7.80 12.35
CA ASP A 42 10.95 8.02 11.06
C ASP A 42 11.23 6.67 10.37
N VAL A 43 11.74 6.69 9.14
CA VAL A 43 12.16 5.47 8.44
C VAL A 43 13.36 4.88 9.17
N LEU A 44 13.26 3.60 9.53
CA LEU A 44 14.28 2.89 10.27
C LEU A 44 14.86 1.79 9.38
N SER A 45 16.18 1.70 9.33
CA SER A 45 16.88 0.60 8.67
C SER A 45 16.73 -0.71 9.46
N GLU A 46 17.00 -1.86 8.84
CA GLU A 46 16.94 -3.18 9.46
C GLU A 46 17.72 -3.29 10.80
N ASP A 47 18.90 -2.69 10.86
CA ASP A 47 19.78 -2.73 12.03
C ASP A 47 19.42 -1.70 13.13
N GLU A 48 18.52 -0.76 12.84
CA GLU A 48 18.16 0.28 13.79
C GLU A 48 17.26 -0.28 14.90
N LYS A 49 17.77 -0.20 16.14
CA LYS A 49 17.07 -0.66 17.32
C LYS A 49 16.38 0.50 18.01
N MET A 50 15.05 0.47 18.03
CA MET A 50 14.28 1.33 18.92
C MET A 50 14.35 0.80 20.35
N LEU A 51 14.62 1.71 21.30
CA LEU A 51 14.57 1.39 22.72
C LEU A 51 13.11 1.40 23.19
N TYR A 52 12.58 0.21 23.45
CA TYR A 52 11.28 0.03 24.08
C TYR A 52 11.39 0.19 25.59
N SER A 53 10.38 0.82 26.19
CA SER A 53 10.34 1.11 27.63
C SER A 53 8.89 0.96 28.11
N PRO A 54 8.63 0.93 29.43
CA PRO A 54 7.25 0.87 29.94
C PRO A 54 6.34 1.99 29.38
N ASN A 55 6.94 3.11 28.99
CA ASN A 55 6.23 4.26 28.43
C ASN A 55 6.18 4.24 26.90
N ARG A 56 6.89 3.32 26.24
CA ARG A 56 6.94 3.17 24.78
C ARG A 56 6.54 1.76 24.35
N ILE A 57 5.37 1.62 23.77
CA ILE A 57 4.78 0.32 23.41
C ILE A 57 4.59 0.25 21.91
N LEU A 58 5.24 -0.71 21.26
CA LEU A 58 5.04 -0.97 19.83
C LEU A 58 3.61 -1.47 19.60
N CYS A 59 2.89 -0.85 18.67
CA CYS A 59 1.53 -1.25 18.33
C CYS A 59 1.40 -1.79 16.91
N TYR A 60 2.27 -1.38 15.99
CA TYR A 60 2.31 -1.88 14.63
C TYR A 60 3.69 -1.66 14.03
N GLN A 61 4.18 -2.63 13.26
CA GLN A 61 5.38 -2.51 12.45
C GLN A 61 5.06 -2.94 11.01
N VAL A 62 5.62 -2.21 10.06
CA VAL A 62 5.51 -2.50 8.62
C VAL A 62 6.85 -2.26 7.94
N TRP A 63 7.23 -3.19 7.07
CA TRP A 63 8.44 -3.13 6.25
C TRP A 63 8.12 -2.59 4.86
N GLY A 64 9.13 -2.06 4.18
CA GLY A 64 8.97 -1.56 2.83
C GLY A 64 8.59 -2.65 1.84
N HIS A 65 7.93 -2.23 0.76
CA HIS A 65 7.48 -3.12 -0.31
C HIS A 65 7.95 -2.59 -1.67
N ASP A 66 8.97 -3.23 -2.25
CA ASP A 66 9.63 -2.80 -3.50
C ASP A 66 9.09 -3.54 -4.75
N TYR A 67 7.78 -3.79 -4.83
CA TYR A 67 7.16 -4.57 -5.93
C TYR A 67 6.14 -3.79 -6.75
N LEU A 68 6.05 -2.47 -6.57
CA LEU A 68 4.95 -1.68 -7.11
C LEU A 68 4.87 -1.72 -8.64
N GLU A 69 5.99 -1.82 -9.35
CA GLU A 69 6.00 -1.95 -10.82
C GLU A 69 5.34 -3.24 -11.31
N GLU A 70 5.62 -4.38 -10.68
CA GLU A 70 5.01 -5.67 -11.09
C GLU A 70 3.50 -5.66 -10.85
N GLU A 71 3.09 -5.03 -9.76
CA GLU A 71 1.70 -4.89 -9.34
C GLU A 71 0.93 -3.93 -10.24
N ILE A 72 1.54 -2.82 -10.66
CA ILE A 72 0.99 -1.93 -11.68
C ILE A 72 0.81 -2.68 -13.00
N ARG A 73 1.78 -3.51 -13.40
CA ARG A 73 1.66 -4.33 -14.62
C ARG A 73 0.52 -5.35 -14.51
N ALA A 74 0.39 -6.03 -13.37
CA ALA A 74 -0.71 -6.95 -13.11
C ALA A 74 -2.07 -6.22 -13.12
N TRP A 75 -2.13 -5.01 -12.59
CA TRP A 75 -3.32 -4.16 -12.64
C TRP A 75 -3.68 -3.76 -14.07
N ILE A 76 -2.69 -3.40 -14.90
CA ILE A 76 -2.90 -3.11 -16.32
C ILE A 76 -3.47 -4.34 -17.05
N ASP A 77 -2.92 -5.53 -16.80
CA ASP A 77 -3.43 -6.77 -17.39
C ASP A 77 -4.88 -7.01 -16.99
N GLN A 78 -5.20 -6.86 -15.70
CA GLN A 78 -6.54 -7.06 -15.18
C GLN A 78 -7.53 -6.03 -15.76
N ALA A 79 -7.16 -4.76 -15.81
CA ALA A 79 -7.98 -3.66 -16.35
C ALA A 79 -8.43 -3.94 -17.79
N ARG A 80 -7.56 -4.55 -18.61
CA ARG A 80 -7.84 -4.89 -20.01
C ARG A 80 -8.81 -6.06 -20.18
N LEU A 81 -9.04 -6.84 -19.13
CA LEU A 81 -9.97 -7.97 -19.12
C LEU A 81 -11.35 -7.59 -18.56
N GLU A 82 -11.49 -6.40 -17.96
CA GLU A 82 -12.76 -5.97 -17.37
C GLU A 82 -13.82 -5.68 -18.45
N MET A 83 -15.00 -6.28 -18.30
CA MET A 83 -16.12 -6.03 -19.22
C MET A 83 -16.76 -4.65 -19.03
N ASN A 84 -16.70 -4.11 -17.81
CA ASN A 84 -17.21 -2.79 -17.43
C ASN A 84 -16.13 -2.06 -16.62
N PRO A 85 -15.07 -1.58 -17.29
CA PRO A 85 -13.96 -0.91 -16.62
C PRO A 85 -14.45 0.35 -15.90
N LYS A 86 -13.86 0.66 -14.74
CA LYS A 86 -14.09 1.97 -14.10
C LYS A 86 -13.21 3.02 -14.80
N PRO A 87 -13.35 4.32 -14.47
CA PRO A 87 -12.63 5.38 -15.18
C PRO A 87 -11.10 5.22 -15.23
N LEU A 88 -10.50 4.61 -14.21
CA LEU A 88 -9.06 4.35 -14.19
C LEU A 88 -8.69 3.28 -15.23
N GLU A 89 -9.40 2.15 -15.21
CA GLU A 89 -9.22 1.03 -16.14
C GLU A 89 -9.52 1.46 -17.59
N GLU A 90 -10.54 2.31 -17.81
CA GLU A 90 -10.82 2.94 -19.11
C GLU A 90 -9.60 3.71 -19.62
N SER A 91 -8.97 4.50 -18.76
CA SER A 91 -7.77 5.29 -19.13
C SER A 91 -6.57 4.41 -19.53
N ILE A 92 -6.44 3.22 -18.91
CA ILE A 92 -5.41 2.23 -19.25
C ILE A 92 -5.68 1.66 -20.64
N VAL A 93 -6.93 1.27 -20.92
CA VAL A 93 -7.35 0.74 -22.22
C VAL A 93 -7.17 1.79 -23.32
N GLU A 94 -7.50 3.05 -23.06
CA GLU A 94 -7.24 4.16 -23.99
C GLU A 94 -5.75 4.35 -24.27
N THR A 95 -4.90 4.22 -23.25
CA THR A 95 -3.44 4.31 -23.39
C THR A 95 -2.92 3.20 -24.30
N ALA A 96 -3.36 1.96 -24.07
CA ALA A 96 -3.04 0.82 -24.93
C ALA A 96 -3.46 1.05 -26.38
N ALA A 97 -4.67 1.58 -26.61
CA ALA A 97 -5.17 1.90 -27.94
C ALA A 97 -4.33 2.98 -28.64
N LYS A 98 -3.91 4.03 -27.94
CA LYS A 98 -3.03 5.09 -28.49
C LYS A 98 -1.68 4.53 -28.91
N VAL A 99 -1.07 3.68 -28.08
CA VAL A 99 0.21 3.02 -28.38
C VAL A 99 0.06 2.08 -29.58
N ALA A 100 -1.04 1.32 -29.66
CA ALA A 100 -1.34 0.43 -30.77
C ALA A 100 -1.46 1.18 -32.10
N VAL A 101 -2.23 2.28 -32.12
CA VAL A 101 -2.38 3.13 -33.32
C VAL A 101 -1.04 3.69 -33.78
N ALA A 102 -0.19 4.13 -32.86
CA ALA A 102 1.14 4.66 -33.19
C ALA A 102 2.07 3.59 -33.82
N LYS A 103 1.83 2.31 -33.53
CA LYS A 103 2.63 1.17 -34.02
C LYS A 103 2.00 0.41 -35.18
N GLY A 104 0.76 0.73 -35.56
CA GLY A 104 0.01 -0.04 -36.56
C GLY A 104 -0.32 -1.46 -36.11
N LEU A 105 -0.46 -1.67 -34.79
CA LEU A 105 -0.82 -2.95 -34.16
C LEU A 105 -2.24 -2.86 -33.59
N THR A 106 -2.79 -3.99 -33.12
CA THR A 106 -4.02 -3.99 -32.33
C THR A 106 -3.74 -3.77 -30.84
N PRO A 107 -4.70 -3.25 -30.06
CA PRO A 107 -4.50 -3.01 -28.62
C PRO A 107 -4.12 -4.28 -27.84
N GLU A 108 -4.54 -5.46 -28.28
CA GLU A 108 -4.22 -6.75 -27.65
C GLU A 108 -2.76 -7.15 -27.83
N GLU A 109 -2.11 -6.68 -28.89
CA GLU A 109 -0.70 -6.94 -29.18
C GLU A 109 0.26 -6.06 -28.37
N ILE A 110 -0.25 -5.01 -27.72
CA ILE A 110 0.54 -4.13 -26.87
C ILE A 110 0.78 -4.80 -25.51
N SER A 111 2.05 -4.91 -25.13
CA SER A 111 2.43 -5.47 -23.84
C SER A 111 2.16 -4.49 -22.71
N SER A 112 1.93 -5.01 -21.50
CA SER A 112 1.67 -4.18 -20.32
C SER A 112 2.88 -3.34 -19.91
N TYR A 113 4.10 -3.74 -20.31
CA TYR A 113 5.30 -2.89 -20.21
C TYR A 113 5.19 -1.64 -21.08
N GLU A 114 4.67 -1.78 -22.30
CA GLU A 114 4.51 -0.65 -23.20
C GLU A 114 3.39 0.27 -22.75
N VAL A 115 2.30 -0.27 -22.21
CA VAL A 115 1.25 0.54 -21.58
C VAL A 115 1.84 1.30 -20.40
N PHE A 116 2.51 0.60 -19.47
CA PHE A 116 3.16 1.19 -18.30
C PHE A 116 4.10 2.35 -18.67
N ALA A 117 4.97 2.15 -19.66
CA ALA A 117 5.91 3.16 -20.13
C ALA A 117 5.25 4.39 -20.78
N ASN A 118 3.95 4.33 -21.10
CA ASN A 118 3.19 5.40 -21.73
C ASN A 118 2.08 5.98 -20.83
N LEU A 119 1.94 5.50 -19.59
CA LEU A 119 1.03 6.11 -18.61
C LEU A 119 1.58 7.47 -18.16
N THR A 120 0.68 8.41 -17.88
CA THR A 120 1.06 9.67 -17.23
C THR A 120 1.35 9.46 -15.76
N MET A 121 2.09 10.39 -15.14
CA MET A 121 2.34 10.33 -13.69
C MET A 121 1.04 10.32 -12.87
N ASP A 122 0.04 11.11 -13.28
CA ASP A 122 -1.27 11.14 -12.60
C ASP A 122 -1.98 9.78 -12.69
N GLN A 123 -1.86 9.05 -13.81
CA GLN A 123 -2.42 7.71 -13.95
C GLN A 123 -1.66 6.71 -13.08
N LEU A 124 -0.33 6.79 -13.04
CA LEU A 124 0.48 5.94 -12.18
C LEU A 124 0.11 6.13 -10.72
N GLU A 125 0.03 7.37 -10.23
CA GLU A 125 -0.37 7.68 -8.84
C GLU A 125 -1.77 7.13 -8.51
N GLN A 126 -2.71 7.20 -9.46
CA GLN A 126 -4.05 6.63 -9.27
C GLN A 126 -4.04 5.10 -9.19
N ILE A 127 -3.23 4.43 -10.01
CA ILE A 127 -3.07 2.97 -9.95
C ILE A 127 -2.39 2.57 -8.64
N GLU A 128 -1.33 3.25 -8.23
CA GLU A 128 -0.63 3.01 -6.97
C GLU A 128 -1.59 3.14 -5.78
N HIS A 129 -2.37 4.22 -5.72
CA HIS A 129 -3.39 4.37 -4.68
C HIS A 129 -4.45 3.26 -4.72
N ALA A 130 -4.90 2.84 -5.91
CA ALA A 130 -5.89 1.76 -6.04
C ALA A 130 -5.33 0.42 -5.54
N ILE A 131 -4.07 0.11 -5.84
CA ILE A 131 -3.35 -1.08 -5.36
C ILE A 131 -3.22 -1.03 -3.83
N ILE A 132 -2.75 0.08 -3.28
CA ILE A 132 -2.53 0.23 -1.83
C ILE A 132 -3.86 0.11 -1.07
N GLU A 133 -4.94 0.74 -1.55
CA GLU A 133 -6.27 0.61 -0.96
C GLU A 133 -6.78 -0.84 -1.05
N TYR A 134 -6.53 -1.52 -2.16
CA TYR A 134 -6.85 -2.94 -2.30
C TYR A 134 -6.10 -3.78 -1.27
N TRP A 135 -4.78 -3.62 -1.13
CA TRP A 135 -4.00 -4.36 -0.11
C TRP A 135 -4.42 -4.05 1.32
N TRP A 136 -4.87 -2.82 1.59
CA TRP A 136 -5.34 -2.43 2.91
C TRP A 136 -6.70 -3.04 3.25
N ASP A 137 -7.68 -2.98 2.35
CA ASP A 137 -9.09 -3.26 2.67
C ASP A 137 -9.71 -4.48 1.95
N ASN A 138 -8.94 -5.24 1.16
CA ASN A 138 -9.46 -6.42 0.44
C ASN A 138 -10.09 -7.43 1.40
N LYS A 139 -11.37 -7.73 1.20
CA LYS A 139 -12.18 -8.56 2.11
C LYS A 139 -12.09 -10.07 1.85
N GLU A 140 -11.47 -10.48 0.75
CA GLU A 140 -11.48 -11.88 0.31
C GLU A 140 -10.27 -12.68 0.84
N ILE A 141 -9.22 -11.99 1.31
CA ILE A 141 -7.96 -12.57 1.81
C ILE A 141 -7.57 -11.83 3.10
N GLU A 142 -6.70 -12.42 3.93
CA GLU A 142 -6.01 -11.67 4.99
C GLU A 142 -5.29 -10.46 4.38
N ASN A 143 -5.64 -9.27 4.85
CA ASN A 143 -5.21 -8.00 4.29
C ASN A 143 -4.32 -7.23 5.28
N ALA A 144 -3.70 -6.15 4.82
CA ALA A 144 -2.78 -5.38 5.65
C ALA A 144 -3.48 -4.80 6.90
N LYS A 145 -4.75 -4.42 6.79
CA LYS A 145 -5.55 -3.92 7.92
C LYS A 145 -5.85 -5.00 8.96
N SER A 146 -6.14 -6.23 8.57
CA SER A 146 -6.38 -7.33 9.50
C SER A 146 -5.09 -7.69 10.25
N LEU A 147 -3.95 -7.72 9.55
CA LEU A 147 -2.64 -7.91 10.17
C LEU A 147 -2.30 -6.77 11.14
N ALA A 148 -2.55 -5.52 10.74
CA ALA A 148 -2.36 -4.36 11.61
C ALA A 148 -3.26 -4.44 12.85
N LEU A 149 -4.54 -4.74 12.69
CA LEU A 149 -5.48 -4.91 13.80
C LEU A 149 -5.04 -6.02 14.76
N HIS A 150 -4.49 -7.12 14.26
CA HIS A 150 -3.97 -8.20 15.09
C HIS A 150 -2.84 -7.68 15.99
N GLN A 151 -1.78 -7.09 15.42
CA GLN A 151 -0.66 -6.51 16.18
C GLN A 151 -1.12 -5.46 17.19
N ILE A 152 -2.02 -4.55 16.78
CA ILE A 152 -2.54 -3.50 17.64
C ILE A 152 -3.28 -4.11 18.83
N ASN A 153 -4.13 -5.11 18.60
CA ASN A 153 -4.89 -5.74 19.66
C ASN A 153 -3.99 -6.49 20.64
N GLU A 154 -2.95 -7.19 20.17
CA GLU A 154 -1.96 -7.85 21.03
C GLU A 154 -1.19 -6.84 21.90
N ALA A 155 -0.69 -5.77 21.30
CA ALA A 155 0.01 -4.71 22.01
C ALA A 155 -0.86 -4.06 23.09
N LEU A 156 -2.12 -3.79 22.75
CA LEU A 156 -3.08 -3.21 23.67
C LEU A 156 -3.51 -4.21 24.76
N GLN A 157 -3.61 -5.51 24.50
CA GLN A 157 -3.89 -6.50 25.54
C GLN A 157 -2.78 -6.55 26.60
N SER A 158 -1.52 -6.36 26.20
CA SER A 158 -0.37 -6.33 27.12
C SER A 158 -0.35 -5.15 28.11
N LEU A 159 -1.23 -4.17 27.91
CA LEU A 159 -1.42 -3.00 28.78
C LEU A 159 -2.41 -3.20 29.93
N ASN A 160 -3.19 -4.29 29.92
CA ASN A 160 -4.22 -4.57 30.94
C ASN A 160 -3.73 -5.51 32.03
#